data_AF-A0A2M8EMA5-F1
#
_entry.id   AF-A0A2M8EMA5-F1
#
_cell.length_a   1.000
_cell.length_b   1.000
_cell.length_c   1.000
_cell.angle_alpha   90.00
_cell.angle_beta   90.00
_cell.angle_gamma   90.00
#
_symmetry.space_group_name_H-M   'P 1'
#
loop_
_entity.id
_entity.type
_entity.pdbx_description
1 polymer ?
#
loop_
_entity_poly.entity_id
_entity_poly.type
_entity_poly.pdbx_seq_one_letter_code
_entity_poly.pdbx_strand_id
1 'polypeptide(L)' 'MAAPKKKTSKGRRNRRRSHSAPEAINPMACKKCGALKMPHTKCAKCNDY' A
#
# COMPACT_ATOMS: atom_id res chain seq x y z
N MET A 1 14.71 -12.46 29.78
CA MET A 1 14.23 -11.93 28.49
C MET A 1 15.33 -11.09 27.85
N ALA A 2 15.55 -11.17 26.54
CA ALA A 2 16.56 -10.34 25.87
C ALA A 2 16.08 -8.88 25.82
N ALA A 3 16.88 -7.96 26.37
CA ALA A 3 16.60 -6.53 26.36
C ALA A 3 17.58 -5.80 25.43
N PRO A 4 17.16 -4.73 24.73
CA PRO A 4 18.06 -3.93 23.91
C PRO A 4 19.11 -3.24 24.79
N LYS A 5 20.39 -3.48 24.51
CA LYS A 5 21.50 -2.91 25.28
C LYS A 5 21.62 -1.39 25.16
N LYS A 6 21.20 -0.81 24.03
CA LYS A 6 21.29 0.64 23.74
C LYS A 6 20.12 1.08 22.86
N LYS A 7 19.79 2.38 22.93
CA LYS A 7 18.86 3.04 22.01
C LYS A 7 19.39 2.97 20.58
N THR A 8 18.55 2.61 19.62
CA THR A 8 18.89 2.66 18.20
C THR A 8 19.01 4.11 17.74
N SER A 9 20.12 4.47 17.09
CA SER A 9 20.31 5.82 16.54
C SER A 9 19.27 6.16 15.46
N LYS A 10 19.01 7.45 15.24
CA LYS A 10 18.08 7.92 14.19
C LYS A 10 18.45 7.35 12.82
N GLY A 11 19.75 7.33 12.48
CA GLY A 11 20.25 6.77 11.22
C GLY A 11 20.08 5.25 11.09
N ARG A 12 20.32 4.47 12.15
CA ARG A 12 20.08 3.01 12.12
C ARG A 12 18.58 2.71 12.00
N ARG A 13 17.72 3.45 12.71
CA ARG A 13 16.27 3.33 12.63
C ARG A 13 15.75 3.65 11.23
N ASN A 14 16.22 4.73 10.60
CA ASN A 14 15.76 5.15 9.28
C ASN A 14 16.22 4.17 8.19
N ARG A 15 17.48 3.70 8.22
CA ARG A 15 17.96 2.65 7.30
C ARG A 15 17.17 1.36 7.41
N ARG A 16 16.81 0.92 8.63
CA ARG A 16 15.94 -0.24 8.82
C ARG A 16 14.55 -0.06 8.19
N ARG A 17 14.04 1.18 8.09
CA ARG A 17 12.73 1.52 7.52
C ARG A 17 12.78 1.82 6.01
N SER A 18 13.92 1.64 5.33
CA SER A 18 14.04 1.93 3.89
C SER A 18 13.06 1.13 3.02
N HIS A 19 12.73 -0.10 3.44
CA HIS A 19 11.81 -0.99 2.73
C HIS A 19 10.37 -0.91 3.25
N SER A 20 10.07 0.01 4.18
CA SER A 20 8.74 0.15 4.78
C SER A 20 7.85 1.14 4.04
N ALA A 21 8.08 1.34 2.74
CA ALA A 21 7.22 2.17 1.89
C ALA A 21 6.00 1.35 1.44
N PRO A 22 4.77 1.89 1.53
CA PRO A 22 3.60 1.23 0.98
C PRO A 22 3.65 1.26 -0.56
N GLU A 23 3.14 0.20 -1.19
CA GLU A 23 2.94 0.18 -2.64
C GLU A 23 1.67 0.97 -3.00
N ALA A 24 1.73 1.68 -4.13
CA ALA A 24 0.58 2.39 -4.65
C ALA A 24 -0.47 1.41 -5.20
N ILE A 25 -1.74 1.72 -4.98
CA ILE A 25 -2.84 0.97 -5.59
C ILE A 25 -2.89 1.31 -7.08
N ASN A 26 -3.06 0.29 -7.92
CA ASN A 26 -3.20 0.43 -9.38
C ASN A 26 -4.68 0.27 -9.79
N PRO A 27 -5.49 1.35 -9.79
CA PRO A 27 -6.85 1.29 -10.28
C PRO A 27 -6.90 1.26 -11.82
N MET A 28 -7.88 0.57 -12.37
CA MET A 28 -8.19 0.57 -13.81
C MET A 28 -9.53 1.27 -14.08
N ALA A 29 -9.67 1.87 -15.25
CA ALA A 29 -10.94 2.45 -15.67
C ALA A 29 -11.99 1.35 -15.94
N CYS A 30 -13.20 1.54 -15.42
CA CYS A 30 -14.34 0.68 -15.72
C CYS A 30 -14.85 0.94 -17.14
N LYS A 31 -15.01 -0.11 -17.94
CA LYS A 31 -15.44 -0.03 -19.36
C LYS A 31 -16.82 0.61 -19.57
N LYS A 32 -17.71 0.54 -18.59
CA LYS A 32 -19.10 1.02 -18.71
C LYS A 32 -19.32 2.44 -18.18
N CYS A 33 -18.66 2.82 -17.09
CA CYS A 33 -18.91 4.10 -16.40
C CYS A 33 -17.69 5.00 -16.29
N GLY A 34 -16.52 4.58 -16.77
CA GLY A 34 -15.27 5.34 -16.71
C GLY A 34 -14.68 5.54 -15.31
N ALA A 35 -15.35 5.05 -14.26
CA ALA A 35 -14.87 5.18 -12.89
C ALA A 35 -13.68 4.24 -12.62
N LEU A 36 -12.76 4.71 -11.78
CA LEU A 36 -11.63 3.91 -11.31
C LEU A 36 -12.14 2.76 -10.42
N LYS A 37 -11.75 1.52 -10.75
CA LYS A 37 -12.05 0.31 -10.00
C LYS A 37 -10.79 -0.52 -9.78
N MET A 38 -10.82 -1.40 -8.78
CA MET A 38 -9.74 -2.37 -8.59
C MET A 38 -9.81 -3.44 -9.69
N PRO A 39 -8.67 -3.91 -10.24
CA PRO A 39 -8.66 -5.04 -11.16
C PRO A 39 -9.42 -6.24 -10.62
N HIS A 40 -10.13 -6.95 -11.50
CA HIS A 40 -10.88 -8.18 -11.20
C HIS A 40 -11.98 -8.04 -10.12
N THR A 41 -12.40 -6.81 -9.82
CA THR A 41 -13.51 -6.54 -8.90
C THR A 41 -14.67 -5.85 -9.60
N LYS A 42 -15.86 -6.04 -9.04
CA LYS A 42 -17.08 -5.34 -9.42
C LYS A 42 -16.88 -3.83 -9.21
N CYS A 43 -17.24 -3.04 -10.21
CA CYS A 43 -17.24 -1.59 -10.10
C CYS A 43 -18.27 -1.14 -9.06
N ALA A 44 -17.84 -0.36 -8.06
CA ALA A 44 -18.71 0.17 -7.02
C ALA A 44 -19.81 1.11 -7.56
N LYS A 45 -19.61 1.74 -8.73
CA LYS A 45 -20.58 2.68 -9.30
C LYS A 45 -21.63 2.03 -10.18
N CYS A 46 -21.23 1.15 -11.10
CA CYS A 46 -22.14 0.54 -12.07
C CYS A 46 -22.48 -0.93 -11.78
N ASN A 47 -21.93 -1.50 -10.70
CA ASN A 47 -22.19 -2.88 -10.30
C ASN A 47 -21.85 -3.95 -11.37
N ASP A 48 -20.99 -3.61 -12.33
CA ASP A 48 -20.50 -4.53 -13.34
C ASP A 48 -19.06 -4.99 -13.06
N TYR A 49 -18.74 -6.22 -13.42
CA TYR A 49 -17.40 -6.83 -13.26
C TYR A 49 -16.33 -6.24 -14.18
#